data_AF-A0AAN0J473-F1
#
_entry.id   AF-A0AAN0J473-F1
#
_cell.length_a   1.000
_cell.length_b   1.000
_cell.length_c   1.000
_cell.angle_alpha   90.00
_cell.angle_beta   90.00
_cell.angle_gamma   90.00
#
_symmetry.space_group_name_H-M   'P 1'
#
loop_
_entity.id
_entity.type
_entity.pdbx_description
1 polymer ?
#
loop_
_entity_poly.entity_id
_entity_poly.type
_entity_poly.pdbx_seq_one_letter_code
_entity_poly.pdbx_strand_id
1 'polypeptide(L)'
;MYLEGAWGVIDNFSLVDDKREDALETGGLDLVIVPGLGFTEDGKRLGQGKGYYDRFLPRCSEKVTTTIALAFNVQRCSKIPTEPSDVLIHHVIFST
;
A
#
# COMPACT_ATOMS: atom_id res chain seq x y z
N MET A 1 -9.80 20.41 12.51
CA MET A 1 -8.85 21.00 11.56
C MET A 1 -7.81 19.93 11.29
N TYR A 2 -7.90 19.24 10.15
CA TYR A 2 -6.89 18.24 9.79
C TYR A 2 -5.58 18.96 9.54
N LEU A 3 -4.52 18.56 10.24
CA LEU A 3 -3.19 19.07 9.97
C LEU A 3 -2.63 18.28 8.78
N GLU A 4 -2.01 18.97 7.83
CA GLU A 4 -1.29 18.28 6.76
C GLU A 4 -0.16 17.45 7.39
N GLY A 5 -0.19 16.13 7.17
CA GLY A 5 0.89 15.25 7.55
C GLY A 5 2.07 15.40 6.59
N ALA A 6 3.12 14.58 6.80
CA ALA A 6 4.28 14.59 5.92
C ALA A 6 3.85 14.34 4.45
N TRP A 7 4.42 15.12 3.53
CA TRP A 7 4.17 15.00 2.08
C TRP A 7 2.76 15.37 1.61
N GLY A 8 2.02 16.18 2.39
CA GLY A 8 0.66 16.62 2.03
C GLY A 8 -0.41 15.54 2.17
N VAL A 9 -0.06 14.40 2.78
CA VAL A 9 -1.01 13.35 3.15
C VAL A 9 -1.62 13.72 4.49
N ILE A 10 -2.95 13.76 4.57
CA ILE A 10 -3.65 14.00 5.83
C ILE A 10 -3.33 12.83 6.78
N ASP A 11 -2.74 13.16 7.92
CA ASP A 11 -2.52 12.23 9.01
C ASP A 11 -2.64 13.00 10.32
N ASN A 12 -3.32 12.43 11.31
CA ASN A 12 -3.55 13.06 12.62
C ASN A 12 -2.32 12.97 13.53
N PHE A 13 -1.09 13.20 13.02
CA PHE A 13 0.16 13.02 13.78
C PHE A 13 0.22 13.87 15.07
N SER A 14 -0.52 14.99 15.11
CA SER A 14 -0.42 15.98 16.18
C SER A 14 -1.54 15.92 17.23
N LEU A 15 -2.42 14.91 17.18
CA LEU A 15 -3.30 14.61 18.31
C LEU A 15 -2.54 13.70 19.27
N VAL A 16 -1.77 14.34 20.15
CA VAL A 16 -0.79 13.75 21.10
C VAL A 16 -1.43 12.77 22.11
N ASP A 17 -2.76 12.59 22.08
CA ASP A 17 -3.51 11.73 23.00
C ASP A 17 -4.48 10.76 22.30
N ASP A 18 -4.37 10.60 20.98
CA ASP A 18 -5.31 9.78 20.21
C ASP A 18 -4.85 8.32 20.22
N LYS A 19 -5.42 7.51 21.12
CA LYS A 19 -5.29 6.04 21.08
C LYS A 19 -5.91 5.54 19.78
N ARG A 20 -5.10 5.45 18.73
CA ARG A 20 -5.52 4.87 17.46
C ARG A 20 -5.63 3.37 17.58
N GLU A 21 -6.65 2.84 16.94
CA GLU A 21 -6.82 1.42 16.77
C GLU A 21 -5.79 0.90 15.75
N ASP A 22 -4.97 -0.08 16.15
CA ASP A 22 -4.12 -0.81 15.21
C ASP A 22 -4.96 -1.92 14.58
N ALA A 23 -5.17 -1.83 13.26
CA ALA A 23 -5.93 -2.82 12.51
C ALA A 23 -5.38 -4.24 12.68
N LEU A 24 -4.07 -4.42 12.87
CA LEU A 24 -3.48 -5.75 13.09
C LEU A 24 -3.80 -6.31 14.48
N GLU A 25 -4.12 -5.47 15.46
CA GLU A 25 -4.51 -5.88 16.81
C GLU A 25 -6.03 -6.08 16.96
N THR A 26 -6.84 -5.49 16.08
CA THR A 26 -8.32 -5.48 16.20
C THR A 26 -9.05 -6.27 15.13
N GLY A 27 -8.44 -7.35 14.67
CA GLY A 27 -9.08 -8.27 13.73
C GLY A 27 -8.55 -8.20 12.30
N GLY A 28 -7.44 -7.52 12.06
CA GLY A 28 -6.73 -7.51 10.78
C GLY A 28 -7.46 -6.75 9.68
N LEU A 29 -7.02 -6.99 8.45
CA LEU A 29 -7.54 -6.33 7.26
C LEU A 29 -8.01 -7.39 6.26
N ASP A 30 -9.23 -7.26 5.73
CA ASP A 30 -9.69 -8.12 4.64
C ASP A 30 -9.15 -7.65 3.27
N LEU A 31 -8.89 -6.34 3.15
CA LEU A 31 -8.46 -5.68 1.93
C LEU A 31 -7.48 -4.54 2.25
N VAL A 32 -6.42 -4.42 1.44
CA VAL A 32 -5.50 -3.27 1.44
C VAL A 32 -5.44 -2.66 0.04
N ILE A 33 -5.73 -1.37 -0.07
CA ILE A 33 -5.46 -0.60 -1.30
C ILE A 33 -4.01 -0.14 -1.27
N VAL A 34 -3.19 -0.65 -2.20
CA VAL A 34 -1.75 -0.44 -2.20
C VAL A 34 -1.36 0.62 -3.24
N PRO A 35 -0.83 1.78 -2.83
CA PRO A 35 -0.36 2.82 -3.76
C PRO A 35 1.01 2.47 -4.35
N GLY A 36 1.31 3.11 -5.47
CA GLY A 36 2.56 2.94 -6.21
C GLY A 36 2.71 3.94 -7.33
N LEU A 37 3.94 4.08 -7.83
CA LEU A 37 4.28 4.91 -8.98
C LEU A 37 4.07 4.16 -10.31
N GLY A 38 4.21 2.84 -10.31
CA GLY A 38 4.02 2.00 -11.48
C GLY A 38 3.67 0.56 -11.11
N PHE A 39 2.98 -0.12 -12.02
CA PHE A 39 2.49 -1.48 -11.83
C PHE A 39 2.58 -2.30 -13.12
N THR A 40 2.85 -3.59 -13.00
CA THR A 40 2.70 -4.56 -14.10
C THR A 40 1.38 -5.32 -13.96
N GLU A 41 0.92 -5.93 -15.05
CA GLU A 41 -0.31 -6.77 -15.06
C GLU A 41 -0.17 -7.99 -14.13
N ASP A 42 1.05 -8.50 -13.93
CA ASP A 42 1.34 -9.61 -13.01
C ASP A 42 1.60 -9.16 -11.56
N GLY A 43 1.22 -7.92 -11.22
CA GLY A 43 1.19 -7.46 -9.83
C GLY A 43 2.52 -6.95 -9.27
N LYS A 44 3.59 -6.81 -10.07
CA LYS A 44 4.80 -6.13 -9.61
C LYS A 44 4.49 -4.64 -9.42
N ARG A 45 5.11 -4.04 -8.41
CA ARG A 45 4.83 -2.66 -8.00
C ARG A 45 6.13 -1.88 -7.81
N LEU A 46 6.16 -0.65 -8.32
CA LEU A 46 7.18 0.33 -8.03
C LEU A 46 6.66 1.30 -6.97
N GLY A 47 7.18 1.23 -5.75
CA GLY A 47 6.87 2.17 -4.67
C GLY A 47 7.69 3.47 -4.74
N GLN A 48 7.56 4.33 -3.73
CA GLN A 48 8.36 5.56 -3.59
C GLN A 48 9.78 5.33 -3.00
N GLY A 49 10.24 4.07 -2.95
CA GLY A 49 11.62 3.73 -2.55
C GLY A 49 11.88 3.51 -1.05
N LYS A 50 10.91 3.75 -0.16
CA LYS A 50 11.08 3.48 1.29
C LYS A 50 10.70 2.06 1.73
N GLY A 51 10.09 1.26 0.85
CA GLY A 51 9.70 -0.14 1.15
C GLY A 51 8.68 -0.31 2.28
N TYR A 52 7.82 0.70 2.53
CA TYR A 52 6.84 0.65 3.62
C TYR A 52 5.86 -0.52 3.46
N TYR A 53 5.28 -0.66 2.26
CA TYR A 53 4.31 -1.72 1.98
C TYR A 53 4.96 -3.10 1.92
N ASP A 54 6.19 -3.20 1.45
CA ASP A 54 6.92 -4.47 1.39
C ASP A 54 7.22 -5.01 2.80
N ARG A 55 7.37 -4.13 3.80
CA ARG A 55 7.46 -4.50 5.22
C ARG A 55 6.09 -4.71 5.89
N PHE A 56 5.06 -3.99 5.45
CA PHE A 56 3.75 -4.02 6.10
C PHE A 56 2.89 -5.21 5.65
N LEU A 57 2.83 -5.50 4.35
CA LEU A 57 1.96 -6.54 3.81
C LEU A 57 2.25 -7.95 4.37
N PRO A 58 3.52 -8.36 4.61
CA PRO A 58 3.79 -9.64 5.25
C PRO A 58 3.23 -9.75 6.67
N ARG A 59 3.06 -8.62 7.39
CA ARG A 59 2.44 -8.60 8.73
C ARG A 59 0.93 -8.82 8.68
N CYS A 60 0.29 -8.59 7.53
CA CYS A 60 -1.13 -8.87 7.33
C CYS A 60 -1.40 -10.36 7.08
N SER A 61 -0.36 -11.17 6.82
CA SER A 61 -0.49 -12.56 6.35
C SER A 61 -1.08 -13.55 7.36
N GLU A 62 -1.23 -13.16 8.63
CA GLU A 62 -1.97 -13.95 9.63
C GLU A 62 -3.45 -14.12 9.26
N LYS A 63 -3.97 -13.27 8.36
CA LYS A 63 -5.27 -13.40 7.70
C LYS A 63 -5.11 -13.38 6.18
N VAL A 64 -6.05 -14.01 5.48
CA VAL A 64 -6.12 -13.93 4.01
C VAL A 64 -6.53 -12.50 3.63
N THR A 65 -5.55 -11.61 3.50
CA THR A 65 -5.74 -10.20 3.15
C THR A 65 -5.62 -10.04 1.63
N THR A 66 -6.65 -9.50 0.97
CA THR A 66 -6.56 -9.19 -0.46
C THR A 66 -5.81 -7.87 -0.67
N THR A 67 -4.94 -7.79 -1.67
CA THR A 67 -4.26 -6.54 -2.04
C THR A 67 -4.71 -6.08 -3.42
N ILE A 68 -5.12 -4.82 -3.53
CA ILE A 68 -5.56 -4.21 -4.79
C ILE A 68 -4.78 -2.92 -5.02
N ALA A 69 -4.25 -2.75 -6.22
CA ALA A 69 -3.71 -1.48 -6.69
C ALA A 69 -4.71 -0.81 -7.64
N LEU A 70 -4.96 0.47 -7.42
CA LEU A 70 -5.67 1.33 -8.36
C LEU A 70 -4.64 2.18 -9.09
N ALA A 71 -4.59 2.07 -10.41
CA ALA A 71 -3.55 2.67 -11.22
C ALA A 71 -4.12 3.41 -12.42
N PHE A 72 -3.52 4.54 -12.80
CA PHE A 72 -3.80 5.13 -14.11
C PHE A 72 -3.15 4.31 -15.22
N ASN A 73 -3.67 4.40 -16.44
CA ASN A 73 -3.06 3.76 -17.62
C ASN A 73 -1.59 4.15 -17.81
N VAL A 74 -1.21 5.39 -17.48
CA VAL A 74 0.19 5.87 -17.56
C VAL A 74 1.13 5.22 -16.54
N GLN A 75 0.58 4.59 -15.49
CA GLN A 75 1.35 3.84 -14.49
C GLN A 75 1.53 2.37 -14.87
N ARG A 76 0.99 1.94 -16.02
CA ARG A 76 1.18 0.59 -16.54
C ARG A 76 2.62 0.44 -17.07
N CYS A 77 3.35 -0.50 -16.51
CA CYS A 77 4.71 -0.84 -16.90
C CYS A 77 4.75 -2.23 -17.54
N SER A 78 5.57 -2.41 -18.58
CA SER A 78 5.83 -3.73 -19.16
C SER A 78 6.74 -4.59 -18.27
N LYS A 79 7.65 -3.96 -17.53
CA LYS A 79 8.55 -4.59 -16.58
C LYS A 79 8.91 -3.63 -15.46
N ILE A 80 9.00 -4.17 -14.24
CA ILE A 80 9.54 -3.50 -13.07
C ILE A 80 10.67 -4.38 -12.53
N PRO A 81 11.89 -3.84 -12.31
CA PRO A 81 12.93 -4.55 -11.57
C PRO A 81 12.46 -4.82 -10.15
N THR A 82 12.66 -6.04 -9.66
CA THR A 82 12.20 -6.46 -8.34
C THR A 82 13.31 -7.16 -7.57
N GLU A 83 13.24 -7.07 -6.25
CA GLU A 83 14.04 -7.83 -5.29
C GLU A 83 13.21 -8.96 -4.67
N PRO A 84 13.84 -9.99 -4.07
CA PRO A 84 13.11 -11.08 -3.39
C PRO A 84 12.20 -10.63 -2.25
N SER A 85 12.46 -9.45 -1.67
CA SER A 85 11.64 -8.85 -0.61
C SER A 85 10.41 -8.11 -1.11
N ASP A 86 10.29 -7.86 -2.42
CA ASP A 86 9.15 -7.13 -2.97
C ASP A 86 7.89 -7.99 -2.97
N VAL A 87 6.80 -7.41 -2.45
CA VAL A 87 5.52 -8.11 -2.34
C VAL A 87 4.66 -7.81 -3.58
N LEU A 88 4.22 -8.88 -4.25
CA LEU A 88 3.29 -8.78 -5.38
C LEU A 88 1.88 -8.39 -4.92
N ILE A 89 1.19 -7.63 -5.76
CA ILE A 89 -0.20 -7.24 -5.56
C ILE A 89 -1.11 -8.28 -6.21
N HIS A 90 -2.19 -8.70 -5.52
CA HIS A 90 -3.10 -9.72 -6.05
C HIS A 90 -3.85 -9.22 -7.30
N HIS A 91 -4.31 -7.97 -7.28
CA HIS A 91 -5.02 -7.37 -8.41
C HIS A 91 -4.55 -5.95 -8.70
N VAL A 92 -4.33 -5.64 -9.97
CA VAL A 92 -4.08 -4.27 -10.44
C VAL A 92 -5.22 -3.86 -11.35
N ILE A 93 -5.92 -2.79 -10.98
CA ILE A 93 -7.02 -2.23 -11.76
C ILE A 93 -6.53 -0.94 -12.39
N PHE A 94 -6.45 -0.94 -13.72
CA PHE A 94 -6.08 0.25 -14.47
C PHE A 94 -7.32 1.05 -14.86
N SER A 95 -7.22 2.39 -14.82
CA SER A 95 -8.23 3.28 -15.37
C SER A 95 -8.48 2.94 -16.85
N THR A 96 -9.73 2.80 -17.29
CA THR A 96 -10.08 2.67 -18.72
C THR A 96 -9.77 3.94 -19.50
#